data_AF-A0A6N9NUG2-F1
#
_entry.id   AF-A0A6N9NUG2-F1
#
_cell.length_a   1.000
_cell.length_b   1.000
_cell.length_c   1.000
_cell.angle_alpha   90.00
_cell.angle_beta   90.00
_cell.angle_gamma   90.00
#
_symmetry.space_group_name_H-M   'P 1'
#
loop_
_entity.id
_entity.type
_entity.pdbx_description
1 polymer ?
#
loop_
_entity_poly.entity_id
_entity_poly.type
_entity_poly.pdbx_seq_one_letter_code
_entity_poly.pdbx_strand_id
1 'polypeptide(L)'
;MKKLFAMFLTLCLIFSFSTTAFASSVDEREVPVASADFKRVCDQVFEGKGEVYNANGIDITNSFLTRYNAIYQSGNYDAILSGCFKEGISQLTGHKNIVPDVTTRTVLHPQYEESVVHLVKQNGFPYDGKSWYLVVTATGSYGYQDSTNEIIDFPSPTINVSFSDLGALFSGSLDSIRTTKPAINSNKTSASFTVTTTHTVSCPIPGVDYVTGTLGPFTNVSNFTIEV
;
A
#
# COMPACT_ATOMS: atom_id res chain seq x y z
N MET A 1 -35.92 -59.24 15.77
CA MET A 1 -35.54 -58.56 14.51
C MET A 1 -35.84 -57.06 14.51
N LYS A 2 -37.03 -56.59 14.92
CA LYS A 2 -37.36 -55.13 14.92
C LYS A 2 -36.44 -54.24 15.78
N LYS A 3 -36.01 -54.71 16.96
CA LYS A 3 -35.10 -53.95 17.84
C LYS A 3 -33.67 -53.82 17.31
N LEU A 4 -33.20 -54.83 16.56
CA LEU A 4 -31.84 -54.82 15.98
C LEU A 4 -31.76 -53.85 14.79
N PHE A 5 -32.82 -53.79 13.99
CA PHE A 5 -32.94 -52.87 12.86
C PHE A 5 -33.02 -51.41 13.32
N ALA A 6 -33.80 -51.14 14.38
CA ALA A 6 -33.87 -49.81 14.98
C ALA A 6 -32.50 -49.36 15.52
N MET A 7 -31.76 -50.24 16.19
CA MET A 7 -30.45 -49.91 16.75
C MET A 7 -29.41 -49.63 15.66
N PHE A 8 -29.47 -50.34 14.53
CA PHE A 8 -28.60 -50.09 13.37
C PHE A 8 -28.92 -48.78 12.67
N LEU A 9 -30.22 -48.45 12.53
CA LEU A 9 -30.67 -47.19 11.93
C LEU A 9 -30.26 -45.97 12.78
N THR A 10 -30.37 -46.07 14.11
CA THR A 10 -29.92 -44.99 15.02
C THR A 10 -28.41 -44.81 14.98
N LEU A 11 -27.63 -45.90 14.88
CA LEU A 11 -26.17 -45.83 14.77
C LEU A 11 -25.74 -45.18 13.44
N CYS A 12 -26.40 -45.50 12.33
CA CYS A 12 -26.15 -44.86 11.04
C CYS A 12 -26.50 -43.36 11.05
N LEU A 13 -27.59 -42.97 11.70
CA LEU A 13 -27.98 -41.56 11.86
C LEU A 13 -26.96 -40.77 12.69
N ILE A 14 -26.42 -41.34 13.77
CA ILE A 14 -25.40 -40.67 14.59
C ILE A 14 -24.08 -40.47 13.81
N PHE A 15 -23.69 -41.44 12.97
CA PHE A 15 -22.54 -41.29 12.07
C PHE A 15 -22.79 -40.31 10.90
N SER A 16 -24.05 -40.03 10.57
CA SER A 16 -24.40 -39.04 9.54
C SER A 16 -24.32 -37.59 10.05
N PHE A 17 -24.37 -37.39 11.37
CA PHE A 17 -24.28 -36.07 12.02
C PHE A 17 -22.88 -35.71 12.53
N SER A 18 -21.89 -36.60 12.39
CA SER A 18 -20.51 -36.39 12.85
C SER A 18 -19.53 -36.02 11.74
N THR A 19 -20.01 -35.69 10.53
CA THR A 19 -19.18 -34.97 9.57
C THR A 19 -18.87 -33.61 10.16
N THR A 20 -17.65 -33.42 10.66
CA THR A 20 -17.11 -32.08 10.86
C THR A 20 -17.24 -31.36 9.53
N ALA A 21 -18.17 -30.40 9.47
CA ALA A 21 -18.21 -29.45 8.39
C ALA A 21 -16.91 -28.65 8.51
N PHE A 22 -15.87 -29.10 7.82
CA PHE A 22 -14.85 -28.19 7.36
C PHE A 22 -15.61 -27.26 6.43
N ALA A 23 -16.01 -26.10 6.94
CA ALA A 23 -16.20 -24.95 6.08
C ALA A 23 -14.86 -24.80 5.36
N SER A 24 -14.77 -25.30 4.13
CA SER A 24 -13.79 -24.75 3.21
C SER A 24 -14.17 -23.29 3.14
N SER A 25 -13.41 -22.44 3.82
CA SER A 25 -13.48 -21.01 3.56
C SER A 25 -13.13 -20.88 2.08
N VAL A 26 -14.16 -20.83 1.25
CA VAL A 26 -14.04 -20.12 -0.02
C VAL A 26 -13.50 -18.78 0.42
N ASP A 27 -12.29 -18.50 -0.02
CA ASP A 27 -11.61 -17.25 0.17
C ASP A 27 -12.42 -16.22 -0.64
N GLU A 28 -13.63 -15.89 -0.16
CA GLU A 28 -14.41 -14.73 -0.54
C GLU A 28 -13.67 -13.52 0.02
N ARG A 29 -12.40 -13.38 -0.38
CA ARG A 29 -11.66 -12.15 -0.25
C ARG A 29 -12.43 -11.15 -1.10
N GLU A 30 -13.01 -10.18 -0.41
CA GLU A 30 -13.58 -8.99 -1.02
C GLU A 30 -12.59 -8.50 -2.08
N VAL A 31 -13.05 -8.34 -3.32
CA VAL A 31 -12.18 -7.90 -4.42
C VAL A 31 -11.69 -6.51 -4.04
N PRO A 32 -10.37 -6.30 -3.90
CA PRO A 32 -9.84 -5.04 -3.42
C PRO A 32 -10.16 -3.93 -4.41
N VAL A 33 -10.55 -2.76 -3.89
CA VAL A 33 -10.95 -1.62 -4.72
C VAL A 33 -9.84 -0.58 -4.72
N ALA A 34 -9.30 -0.30 -5.90
CA ALA A 34 -8.25 0.69 -6.08
C ALA A 34 -8.79 2.11 -5.85
N SER A 35 -8.22 2.79 -4.86
CA SER A 35 -8.44 4.22 -4.60
C SER A 35 -7.87 5.10 -5.72
N ALA A 36 -8.33 6.34 -5.80
CA ALA A 36 -7.82 7.31 -6.77
C ALA A 36 -6.31 7.55 -6.63
N ASP A 37 -5.80 7.54 -5.40
CA ASP A 37 -4.36 7.67 -5.13
C ASP A 37 -3.56 6.47 -5.65
N PHE A 38 -4.06 5.24 -5.47
CA PHE A 38 -3.43 4.05 -6.02
C PHE A 38 -3.37 4.09 -7.54
N LYS A 39 -4.47 4.48 -8.19
CA LYS A 39 -4.56 4.62 -9.65
C LYS A 39 -3.53 5.62 -10.16
N ARG A 40 -3.42 6.78 -9.52
CA ARG A 40 -2.43 7.82 -9.84
C ARG A 40 -0.99 7.29 -9.75
N VAL A 41 -0.65 6.57 -8.68
CA VAL A 41 0.70 5.98 -8.54
C VAL A 41 0.95 4.89 -9.59
N CYS A 42 -0.06 4.07 -9.89
CA CYS A 42 0.06 3.11 -10.99
C CYS A 42 0.33 3.81 -12.33
N ASP A 43 -0.42 4.87 -12.65
CA ASP A 43 -0.20 5.64 -13.89
C ASP A 43 1.24 6.15 -13.97
N GLN A 44 1.77 6.71 -12.88
CA GLN A 44 3.16 7.17 -12.82
C GLN A 44 4.16 6.03 -13.09
N VAL A 45 3.97 4.86 -12.47
CA VAL A 45 4.82 3.68 -12.70
C VAL A 45 4.77 3.26 -14.18
N PHE A 46 3.58 3.15 -14.78
CA PHE A 46 3.43 2.75 -16.19
C PHE A 46 3.92 3.82 -17.19
N GLU A 47 3.95 5.09 -16.79
CA GLU A 47 4.58 6.19 -17.54
C GLU A 47 6.12 6.22 -17.41
N GLY A 48 6.72 5.30 -16.65
CA GLY A 48 8.16 5.26 -16.40
C GLY A 48 8.63 6.29 -15.37
N LYS A 49 7.72 6.80 -14.54
CA LYS A 49 7.95 7.77 -13.46
C LYS A 49 7.71 7.12 -12.09
N GLY A 50 8.20 5.91 -11.90
CA GLY A 50 8.00 5.20 -10.64
C GLY A 50 8.64 3.82 -10.62
N GLU A 51 8.73 3.28 -9.41
CA GLU A 51 9.36 1.99 -9.13
C GLU A 51 8.43 1.09 -8.32
N VAL A 52 8.66 -0.22 -8.39
CA VAL A 52 7.89 -1.23 -7.67
C VAL A 52 8.83 -2.17 -6.95
N TYR A 53 8.57 -2.42 -5.67
CA TYR A 53 9.40 -3.28 -4.82
C TYR A 53 8.61 -4.43 -4.23
N ASN A 54 9.27 -5.58 -4.09
CA ASN A 54 8.72 -6.72 -3.36
C ASN A 54 9.00 -6.65 -1.85
N ALA A 55 8.44 -7.58 -1.08
CA ALA A 55 8.65 -7.66 0.36
C ALA A 55 10.11 -7.72 0.84
N ASN A 56 11.06 -8.10 -0.03
CA ASN A 56 12.50 -8.12 0.27
C ASN A 56 13.20 -6.79 -0.08
N GLY A 57 12.47 -5.78 -0.54
CA GLY A 57 13.02 -4.49 -1.00
C GLY A 57 13.73 -4.57 -2.36
N ILE A 58 13.50 -5.63 -3.14
CA ILE A 58 14.09 -5.78 -4.47
C ILE A 58 13.21 -5.05 -5.48
N ASP A 59 13.82 -4.22 -6.31
CA ASP A 59 13.18 -3.57 -7.45
C ASP A 59 12.74 -4.62 -8.48
N ILE A 60 11.44 -4.67 -8.72
CA ILE A 60 10.77 -5.58 -9.65
C ILE A 60 10.02 -4.83 -10.77
N THR A 61 10.29 -3.53 -10.95
CA THR A 61 9.55 -2.62 -11.84
C THR A 61 9.38 -3.18 -13.24
N ASN A 62 10.46 -3.62 -13.89
CA ASN A 62 10.40 -4.18 -15.24
C ASN A 62 9.50 -5.43 -15.34
N SER A 63 9.57 -6.31 -14.35
CA SER A 63 8.75 -7.52 -14.30
C SER A 63 7.28 -7.20 -14.01
N PHE A 64 7.02 -6.20 -13.17
CA PHE A 64 5.68 -5.70 -12.86
C PHE A 64 5.04 -5.09 -14.11
N LEU A 65 5.75 -4.17 -14.79
CA LEU A 65 5.29 -3.55 -16.02
C LEU A 65 4.97 -4.60 -17.10
N THR A 66 5.88 -5.55 -17.32
CA THR A 66 5.68 -6.63 -18.31
C THR A 66 4.44 -7.46 -17.99
N ARG A 67 4.23 -7.79 -16.71
CA ARG A 67 3.12 -8.64 -16.27
C ARG A 67 1.76 -7.93 -16.35
N TYR A 68 1.70 -6.69 -15.90
CA TYR A 68 0.44 -5.98 -15.73
C TYR A 68 0.09 -5.03 -16.89
N ASN A 69 0.95 -4.88 -17.91
CA ASN A 69 0.69 -3.97 -19.04
C ASN A 69 -0.68 -4.19 -19.70
N ALA A 70 -1.04 -5.44 -20.04
CA ALA A 70 -2.34 -5.70 -20.68
C ALA A 70 -3.52 -5.34 -19.77
N ILE A 71 -3.39 -5.55 -18.46
CA ILE A 71 -4.41 -5.22 -17.46
C ILE A 71 -4.52 -3.70 -17.31
N TYR A 72 -3.38 -3.00 -17.27
CA TYR A 72 -3.31 -1.54 -17.25
C TYR A 72 -3.98 -0.90 -18.47
N GLN A 73 -3.68 -1.38 -19.68
CA GLN A 73 -4.31 -0.88 -20.92
C GLN A 73 -5.83 -1.10 -20.95
N SER A 74 -6.35 -2.06 -20.19
CA SER A 74 -7.80 -2.28 -20.02
C SER A 74 -8.45 -1.39 -18.95
N GLY A 75 -7.66 -0.59 -18.21
CA GLY A 75 -8.14 0.26 -17.11
C GLY A 75 -8.53 -0.49 -15.84
N ASN A 76 -8.11 -1.75 -15.69
CA ASN A 76 -8.51 -2.62 -14.59
C ASN A 76 -7.53 -2.55 -13.41
N TYR A 77 -7.52 -1.43 -12.70
CA TYR A 77 -6.62 -1.21 -11.55
C TYR A 77 -6.92 -2.12 -10.35
N ASP A 78 -8.17 -2.56 -10.17
CA ASP A 78 -8.56 -3.47 -9.09
C ASP A 78 -7.88 -4.84 -9.27
N ALA A 79 -7.75 -5.32 -10.52
CA ALA A 79 -6.99 -6.52 -10.84
C ALA A 79 -5.48 -6.35 -10.61
N ILE A 80 -4.93 -5.15 -10.86
CA ILE A 80 -3.52 -4.84 -10.55
C ILE A 80 -3.31 -4.89 -9.03
N LEU A 81 -4.16 -4.22 -8.25
CA LEU A 81 -4.10 -4.22 -6.79
C LEU A 81 -4.23 -5.63 -6.21
N SER A 82 -5.19 -6.41 -6.71
CA SER A 82 -5.36 -7.83 -6.35
C SER A 82 -4.09 -8.64 -6.61
N GLY A 83 -3.45 -8.39 -7.76
CA GLY A 83 -2.18 -8.99 -8.15
C GLY A 83 -1.04 -8.60 -7.20
N CYS A 84 -0.93 -7.33 -6.83
CA CYS A 84 0.07 -6.84 -5.88
C CYS A 84 0.01 -7.59 -4.53
N PHE A 85 -1.20 -7.76 -3.97
CA PHE A 85 -1.38 -8.51 -2.71
C PHE A 85 -1.05 -9.99 -2.86
N LYS A 86 -1.42 -10.61 -3.98
CA LYS A 86 -1.15 -12.03 -4.25
C LYS A 86 0.34 -12.31 -4.41
N GLU A 87 1.07 -11.38 -5.02
CA GLU A 87 2.48 -11.55 -5.37
C GLU A 87 3.44 -11.06 -4.29
N GLY A 88 2.93 -10.48 -3.21
CA GLY A 88 3.76 -9.96 -2.11
C GLY A 88 4.56 -8.73 -2.52
N ILE A 89 3.97 -7.90 -3.39
CA ILE A 89 4.48 -6.54 -3.64
C ILE A 89 4.30 -5.75 -2.35
N SER A 90 5.35 -5.05 -1.92
CA SER A 90 5.34 -4.27 -0.69
C SER A 90 5.14 -2.78 -0.97
N GLN A 91 5.66 -2.29 -2.08
CA GLN A 91 5.72 -0.85 -2.34
C GLN A 91 5.59 -0.52 -3.83
N LEU A 92 4.83 0.53 -4.13
CA LEU A 92 4.91 1.26 -5.40
C LEU A 92 5.27 2.71 -5.10
N THR A 93 6.22 3.27 -5.82
CA THR A 93 6.62 4.67 -5.75
C THR A 93 6.20 5.36 -7.05
N GLY A 94 5.62 6.56 -6.94
CA GLY A 94 5.25 7.38 -8.08
C GLY A 94 5.78 8.80 -7.94
N HIS A 95 6.40 9.30 -9.00
CA HIS A 95 7.07 10.59 -9.07
C HIS A 95 6.28 11.58 -9.92
N LYS A 96 6.07 12.80 -9.42
CA LYS A 96 5.51 13.89 -10.22
C LYS A 96 6.21 15.20 -9.88
N ASN A 97 7.03 15.63 -10.83
CA ASN A 97 7.63 16.95 -10.84
C ASN A 97 6.68 17.93 -11.53
N ILE A 98 6.30 19.00 -10.84
CA ILE A 98 5.55 20.11 -11.42
C ILE A 98 6.55 21.23 -11.68
N VAL A 99 7.13 21.22 -12.88
CA VAL A 99 8.02 22.30 -13.34
C VAL A 99 7.15 23.50 -13.72
N PRO A 100 7.29 24.67 -13.10
CA PRO A 100 6.56 25.87 -13.49
C PRO A 100 7.04 26.39 -14.84
N ASP A 101 6.12 26.95 -15.64
CA ASP A 101 6.45 27.68 -16.87
C ASP A 101 7.45 28.80 -16.58
N VAL A 102 8.63 28.70 -17.18
CA VAL A 102 9.79 29.55 -16.86
C VAL A 102 9.55 30.98 -17.35
N THR A 103 9.37 31.90 -16.41
CA THR A 103 9.36 33.34 -16.67
C THR A 103 10.62 33.98 -16.12
N THR A 104 11.71 33.97 -16.91
CA THR A 104 12.86 34.90 -16.84
C THR A 104 13.54 35.15 -15.46
N ARG A 105 13.35 34.31 -14.45
CA ARG A 105 13.94 34.47 -13.11
C ARG A 105 15.12 33.52 -12.90
N THR A 106 16.22 34.05 -12.36
CA THR A 106 17.45 33.28 -12.05
C THR A 106 17.22 32.20 -10.98
N VAL A 107 16.24 32.40 -10.10
CA VAL A 107 15.84 31.42 -9.08
C VAL A 107 14.35 31.14 -9.24
N LEU A 108 14.01 29.86 -9.39
CA LEU A 108 12.66 29.33 -9.47
C LEU A 108 12.30 28.62 -8.16
N HIS A 109 10.99 28.42 -7.97
CA HIS A 109 10.45 27.63 -6.86
C HIS A 109 9.50 26.54 -7.36
N PRO A 110 10.02 25.48 -8.02
CA PRO A 110 9.17 24.39 -8.51
C PRO A 110 8.46 23.67 -7.38
N GLN A 111 7.33 23.04 -7.71
CA GLN A 111 6.53 22.24 -6.79
C GLN A 111 6.73 20.77 -7.10
N TYR A 112 6.67 19.91 -6.07
CA TYR A 112 6.70 18.47 -6.23
C TYR A 112 5.55 17.81 -5.48
N GLU A 113 5.10 16.68 -6.02
CA GLU A 113 4.17 15.76 -5.40
C GLU A 113 4.68 14.33 -5.66
N GLU A 114 5.19 13.67 -4.63
CA GLU A 114 5.62 12.28 -4.71
C GLU A 114 4.76 11.42 -3.80
N SER A 115 4.40 10.22 -4.26
CA SER A 115 3.52 9.32 -3.53
C SER A 115 4.13 7.93 -3.45
N VAL A 116 4.04 7.31 -2.27
CA VAL A 116 4.45 5.93 -2.04
C VAL A 116 3.26 5.14 -1.51
N VAL A 117 2.86 4.10 -2.22
CA VAL A 117 1.89 3.10 -1.77
C VAL A 117 2.63 2.00 -1.02
N HIS A 118 2.28 1.76 0.23
CA HIS A 118 2.75 0.60 1.00
C HIS A 118 1.61 -0.41 1.14
N LEU A 119 1.83 -1.62 0.62
CA LEU A 119 0.90 -2.73 0.76
C LEU A 119 1.24 -3.53 2.01
N VAL A 120 0.23 -3.72 2.86
CA VAL A 120 0.38 -4.37 4.16
C VAL A 120 -0.47 -5.63 4.19
N LYS A 121 0.09 -6.67 4.81
CA LYS A 121 -0.60 -7.94 5.03
C LYS A 121 -0.44 -8.34 6.50
N GLN A 122 -1.55 -8.56 7.17
CA GLN A 122 -1.59 -9.19 8.48
C GLN A 122 -1.24 -10.66 8.33
N ASN A 123 -0.26 -11.12 9.11
CA ASN A 123 0.07 -12.53 9.23
C ASN A 123 -0.31 -13.01 10.65
N GLY A 124 -0.99 -14.15 10.71
CA GLY A 124 -1.46 -14.75 11.95
C GLY A 124 -2.77 -14.18 12.49
N PHE A 125 -3.20 -14.75 13.62
CA PHE A 125 -4.44 -14.39 14.32
C PHE A 125 -4.54 -12.88 14.60
N PRO A 126 -5.75 -12.27 14.59
CA PRO A 126 -7.06 -12.85 14.27
C PRO A 126 -7.43 -12.91 12.78
N TYR A 127 -6.68 -12.23 11.91
CA TYR A 127 -7.04 -12.06 10.49
C TYR A 127 -5.87 -12.38 9.57
N ASP A 128 -5.42 -13.64 9.60
CA ASP A 128 -4.32 -14.08 8.74
C ASP A 128 -4.68 -13.87 7.26
N GLY A 129 -3.80 -13.20 6.53
CA GLY A 129 -4.01 -12.88 5.13
C GLY A 129 -4.81 -11.61 4.84
N LYS A 130 -5.35 -10.92 5.85
CA LYS A 130 -6.01 -9.63 5.65
C LYS A 130 -4.99 -8.62 5.14
N SER A 131 -5.32 -7.96 4.05
CA SER A 131 -4.49 -6.94 3.43
C SER A 131 -5.22 -5.61 3.32
N TRP A 132 -4.42 -4.55 3.26
CA TRP A 132 -4.82 -3.17 3.00
C TRP A 132 -3.58 -2.42 2.50
N TYR A 133 -3.73 -1.15 2.17
CA TYR A 133 -2.58 -0.31 1.84
C TYR A 133 -2.74 1.08 2.42
N LEU A 134 -1.60 1.76 2.57
CA LEU A 134 -1.52 3.17 2.87
C LEU A 134 -0.82 3.91 1.73
N VAL A 135 -1.19 5.16 1.52
CA VAL A 135 -0.50 6.05 0.58
C VAL A 135 0.11 7.18 1.37
N VAL A 136 1.44 7.31 1.29
CA VAL A 136 2.20 8.42 1.86
C VAL A 136 2.51 9.39 0.72
N THR A 137 1.94 10.59 0.78
CA THR A 137 2.17 11.63 -0.21
C THR A 137 2.97 12.77 0.41
N ALA A 138 4.09 13.12 -0.23
CA ALA A 138 4.90 14.26 0.12
C ALA A 138 4.71 15.37 -0.92
N THR A 139 4.35 16.56 -0.45
CA THR A 139 4.22 17.75 -1.28
C THR A 139 5.10 18.87 -0.75
N GLY A 140 5.71 19.64 -1.63
CA GLY A 140 6.50 20.79 -1.24
C GLY A 140 6.97 21.60 -2.42
N SER A 141 7.91 22.50 -2.14
CA SER A 141 8.63 23.28 -3.12
C SER A 141 10.11 23.31 -2.80
N TYR A 142 10.94 23.55 -3.80
CA TYR A 142 12.38 23.70 -3.63
C TYR A 142 12.89 24.93 -4.36
N GLY A 143 13.98 25.51 -3.89
CA GLY A 143 14.68 26.58 -4.60
C GLY A 143 15.56 25.98 -5.69
N TYR A 144 15.40 26.45 -6.93
CA TYR A 144 16.16 25.96 -8.09
C TYR A 144 16.82 27.13 -8.82
N GLN A 145 18.12 27.02 -9.06
CA GLN A 145 18.89 28.00 -9.83
C GLN A 145 19.06 27.53 -11.27
N ASP A 146 18.31 28.15 -12.18
CA ASP A 146 18.23 27.73 -13.59
C ASP A 146 19.55 27.90 -14.35
N SER A 147 20.34 28.93 -14.00
CA SER A 147 21.63 29.18 -14.64
C SER A 147 22.67 28.08 -14.43
N THR A 148 22.51 27.30 -13.37
CA THR A 148 23.48 26.27 -12.94
C THR A 148 22.86 24.88 -12.80
N ASN A 149 21.55 24.73 -13.02
CA ASN A 149 20.80 23.49 -12.78
C ASN A 149 20.98 22.94 -11.37
N GLU A 150 20.91 23.81 -10.35
CA GLU A 150 21.18 23.44 -8.95
C GLU A 150 19.97 23.66 -8.06
N ILE A 151 19.71 22.71 -7.15
CA ILE A 151 18.86 22.89 -5.98
C ILE A 151 19.64 23.69 -4.94
N ILE A 152 19.11 24.85 -4.56
CA ILE A 152 19.77 25.78 -3.63
C ILE A 152 19.08 25.86 -2.27
N ASP A 153 17.83 25.42 -2.19
CA ASP A 153 17.05 25.33 -0.95
C ASP A 153 16.05 24.17 -1.04
N PHE A 154 15.83 23.48 0.07
CA PHE A 154 14.91 22.35 0.14
C PHE A 154 14.23 22.29 1.52
N PRO A 155 13.15 23.07 1.71
CA PRO A 155 12.36 23.08 2.94
C PRO A 155 11.73 21.73 3.27
N SER A 156 11.31 21.58 4.54
CA SER A 156 10.57 20.39 4.97
C SER A 156 9.27 20.22 4.18
N PRO A 157 8.95 18.99 3.72
CA PRO A 157 7.72 18.68 3.00
C PRO A 157 6.50 18.73 3.92
N THR A 158 5.32 18.87 3.30
CA THR A 158 4.06 18.48 3.92
C THR A 158 3.79 17.00 3.61
N ILE A 159 3.47 16.22 4.64
CA ILE A 159 3.19 14.79 4.53
C ILE A 159 1.71 14.53 4.77
N ASN A 160 1.07 13.86 3.83
CA ASN A 160 -0.28 13.34 3.97
C ASN A 160 -0.26 11.81 3.90
N VAL A 161 -1.05 11.16 4.76
CA VAL A 161 -1.17 9.70 4.80
C VAL A 161 -2.64 9.32 4.72
N SER A 162 -2.98 8.43 3.78
CA SER A 162 -4.33 7.89 3.65
C SER A 162 -4.31 6.36 3.74
N PHE A 163 -5.39 5.79 4.27
CA PHE A 163 -5.61 4.34 4.30
C PHE A 163 -6.67 3.96 3.27
N SER A 164 -6.56 2.77 2.71
CA SER A 164 -7.53 2.25 1.76
C SER A 164 -7.63 0.73 1.87
N ASP A 165 -8.76 0.17 1.43
CA ASP A 165 -9.01 -1.28 1.38
C ASP A 165 -8.97 -2.00 2.75
N LEU A 166 -9.16 -1.26 3.85
CA LEU A 166 -9.27 -1.82 5.19
C LEU A 166 -10.53 -2.69 5.36
N GLY A 167 -11.62 -2.35 4.65
CA GLY A 167 -12.93 -2.99 4.82
C GLY A 167 -13.75 -2.34 5.94
N ALA A 168 -15.07 -2.48 5.87
CA ALA A 168 -16.01 -1.71 6.71
C ALA A 168 -15.89 -1.94 8.23
N LEU A 169 -15.35 -3.10 8.64
CA LEU A 169 -15.18 -3.48 10.05
C LEU A 169 -13.82 -3.08 10.64
N PHE A 170 -12.91 -2.55 9.82
CA PHE A 170 -11.56 -2.21 10.23
C PHE A 170 -11.36 -0.69 10.21
N SER A 171 -10.64 -0.18 11.19
CA SER A 171 -10.31 1.25 11.27
C SER A 171 -8.82 1.44 11.46
N GLY A 172 -8.17 2.12 10.51
CA GLY A 172 -6.76 2.45 10.57
C GLY A 172 -6.52 3.71 11.39
N SER A 173 -5.49 3.69 12.23
CA SER A 173 -5.04 4.86 12.99
C SER A 173 -3.55 5.05 12.77
N LEU A 174 -3.16 6.30 12.51
CA LEU A 174 -1.76 6.67 12.40
C LEU A 174 -1.22 7.00 13.79
N ASP A 175 -0.22 6.26 14.23
CA ASP A 175 0.37 6.43 15.56
C ASP A 175 1.48 7.49 15.54
N SER A 176 2.26 7.54 14.46
CA SER A 176 3.26 8.59 14.27
C SER A 176 3.69 8.77 12.81
N ILE A 177 4.13 10.00 12.51
CA ILE A 177 4.89 10.35 11.30
C ILE A 177 6.20 10.97 11.76
N ARG A 178 7.32 10.48 11.25
CA ARG A 178 8.65 11.05 11.48
C ARG A 178 9.32 11.31 10.14
N THR A 179 9.84 12.52 9.97
CA THR A 179 10.54 12.91 8.74
C THR A 179 11.98 13.28 9.08
N THR A 180 12.95 12.78 8.32
CA THR A 180 14.34 13.23 8.45
C THR A 180 14.45 14.67 7.98
N LYS A 181 15.46 15.40 8.47
CA LYS A 181 15.79 16.69 7.88
C LYS A 181 16.15 16.48 6.40
N PRO A 182 15.54 17.21 5.46
CA PRO A 182 15.92 17.09 4.06
C PRO A 182 17.37 17.47 3.83
N ALA A 183 17.99 16.81 2.85
CA ALA A 183 19.39 17.01 2.50
C ALA A 183 19.54 17.18 1.00
N ILE A 184 20.22 18.26 0.60
CA ILE A 184 20.67 18.49 -0.77
C ILE A 184 21.98 17.74 -0.95
N ASN A 185 22.11 17.00 -2.05
CA ASN A 185 23.34 16.29 -2.39
C ASN A 185 24.50 17.28 -2.68
N SER A 186 25.74 16.80 -2.65
CA SER A 186 26.92 17.68 -2.73
C SER A 186 27.07 18.39 -4.08
N ASN A 187 26.64 17.74 -5.17
CA ASN A 187 26.57 18.30 -6.52
C ASN A 187 25.29 19.12 -6.77
N LYS A 188 24.40 19.23 -5.77
CA LYS A 188 23.15 19.98 -5.78
C LYS A 188 22.16 19.63 -6.89
N THR A 189 22.26 18.47 -7.52
CA THR A 189 21.33 18.01 -8.55
C THR A 189 20.17 17.19 -7.97
N SER A 190 20.22 16.84 -6.69
CA SER A 190 19.12 16.14 -6.04
C SER A 190 19.01 16.48 -4.55
N ALA A 191 17.81 16.31 -4.03
CA ALA A 191 17.52 16.45 -2.61
C ALA A 191 16.65 15.30 -2.14
N SER A 192 16.89 14.80 -0.95
CA SER A 192 16.18 13.64 -0.42
C SER A 192 15.80 13.79 1.05
N PHE A 193 14.76 13.06 1.42
CA PHE A 193 14.33 12.88 2.81
C PHE A 193 13.62 11.54 2.96
N THR A 194 13.54 11.06 4.20
CA THR A 194 12.87 9.82 4.54
C THR A 194 11.70 10.12 5.46
N VAL A 195 10.57 9.48 5.19
CA VAL A 195 9.38 9.49 6.05
C VAL A 195 9.17 8.10 6.63
N THR A 196 9.10 8.01 7.95
CA THR A 196 8.70 6.80 8.68
C THR A 196 7.31 6.99 9.23
N THR A 197 6.38 6.12 8.83
CA THR A 197 5.01 6.08 9.33
C THR A 197 4.80 4.83 10.16
N THR A 198 4.22 4.98 11.35
CA THR A 198 3.77 3.86 12.17
C THR A 198 2.26 3.92 12.33
N HIS A 199 1.58 2.79 12.15
CA HIS A 199 0.14 2.70 12.27
C HIS A 199 -0.34 1.41 12.93
N THR A 200 -1.57 1.47 13.43
CA THR A 200 -2.32 0.34 13.96
C THR A 200 -3.65 0.22 13.24
N VAL A 201 -4.27 -0.96 13.32
CA VAL A 201 -5.62 -1.19 12.78
C VAL A 201 -6.49 -1.78 13.89
N SER A 202 -7.58 -1.09 14.22
CA SER A 202 -8.62 -1.61 15.10
C SER A 202 -9.54 -2.54 14.30
N CYS A 203 -9.89 -3.67 14.90
CA CYS A 203 -10.72 -4.71 14.28
C CYS A 203 -11.57 -5.44 15.32
N PRO A 204 -12.70 -6.07 14.95
CA PRO A 204 -13.40 -6.98 15.85
C PRO A 204 -12.53 -8.19 16.21
N ILE A 205 -12.81 -8.86 17.33
CA ILE A 205 -12.20 -10.16 17.63
C ILE A 205 -13.19 -11.26 17.25
N PRO A 206 -12.86 -12.17 16.31
CA PRO A 206 -13.75 -13.28 15.96
C PRO A 206 -14.16 -14.10 17.19
N GLY A 207 -15.46 -14.38 17.32
CA GLY A 207 -16.01 -15.19 18.40
C GLY A 207 -16.22 -14.45 19.73
N VAL A 208 -15.97 -13.14 19.79
CA VAL A 208 -16.28 -12.32 20.96
C VAL A 208 -17.06 -11.08 20.52
N ASP A 209 -18.35 -11.04 20.85
CA ASP A 209 -19.19 -9.89 20.53
C ASP A 209 -18.70 -8.64 21.30
N TYR A 210 -18.70 -7.49 20.60
CA TYR A 210 -18.39 -6.16 21.15
C TYR A 210 -16.96 -5.93 21.67
N VAL A 211 -16.01 -6.83 21.43
CA VAL A 211 -14.60 -6.61 21.75
C VAL A 211 -13.81 -6.25 20.49
N THR A 212 -13.11 -5.12 20.54
CA THR A 212 -12.16 -4.69 19.50
C THR A 212 -10.74 -5.07 19.89
N GLY A 213 -10.02 -5.70 18.97
CA GLY A 213 -8.58 -5.92 19.03
C GLY A 213 -7.81 -4.87 18.22
N THR A 214 -6.49 -4.89 18.36
CA THR A 214 -5.58 -4.02 17.62
C THR A 214 -4.55 -4.88 16.88
N LEU A 215 -4.42 -4.67 15.58
CA LEU A 215 -3.35 -5.21 14.74
C LEU A 215 -2.20 -4.20 14.67
N GLY A 216 -0.97 -4.71 14.66
CA GLY A 216 0.26 -3.92 14.59
C GLY A 216 1.01 -3.84 15.91
N PRO A 217 1.92 -2.86 16.07
CA PRO A 217 2.17 -1.75 15.15
C PRO A 217 2.82 -2.20 13.83
N PHE A 218 2.51 -1.49 12.75
CA PHE A 218 3.17 -1.63 11.45
C PHE A 218 4.01 -0.39 11.18
N THR A 219 5.21 -0.56 10.62
CA THR A 219 6.11 0.56 10.30
C THR A 219 6.51 0.49 8.84
N ASN A 220 6.35 1.61 8.14
CA ASN A 220 6.71 1.77 6.73
C ASN A 220 7.70 2.92 6.57
N VAL A 221 8.60 2.78 5.61
CA VAL A 221 9.65 3.76 5.31
C VAL A 221 9.52 4.18 3.85
N SER A 222 9.30 5.47 3.62
CA SER A 222 9.22 6.08 2.29
C SER A 222 10.47 6.94 2.08
N ASN A 223 11.20 6.68 1.01
CA ASN A 223 12.33 7.51 0.60
C ASN A 223 11.90 8.35 -0.59
N PHE A 224 12.07 9.66 -0.47
CA PHE A 224 11.71 10.64 -1.50
C PHE A 224 12.98 11.32 -2.00
N THR A 225 13.10 11.43 -3.33
CA THR A 225 14.28 11.99 -3.99
C THR A 225 13.85 12.86 -5.16
N ILE A 226 14.04 14.16 -5.03
CA ILE A 226 13.78 15.13 -6.09
C ILE A 226 15.07 15.36 -6.87
N GLU A 227 15.02 15.21 -8.19
CA GLU A 227 16.15 15.42 -9.10
C GLU A 227 15.85 16.54 -10.11
N VAL A 228 16.90 17.29 -10.50
CA VAL A 228 16.86 18.36 -11.51
C VAL A 228 17.96 18.19 -12.56
#